data_AF-A0A9K3GQ32-F1
#
_entry.id   AF-A0A9K3GQ32-F1
#
_cell.length_a   1.000
_cell.length_b   1.000
_cell.length_c   1.000
_cell.angle_alpha   90.00
_cell.angle_beta   90.00
_cell.angle_gamma   90.00
#
_symmetry.space_group_name_H-M   'P 1'
#
loop_
_entity.id
_entity.type
_entity.pdbx_description
1 polymer ?
#
loop_
_entity_poly.entity_id
_entity_poly.type
_entity_poly.pdbx_seq_one_letter_code
_entity_poly.pdbx_strand_id
1 'polypeptide(L)'
;APKARGGGGGDMRHIGSVASGGAAGRGLGTPRDRKIKKAEQKISKLASQLDVGTGMVNTAVEIFGKYIDGGEHKGKKLNSVYAACLYIALCL
;
A
#
# COMPACT_ATOMS: atom_id res chain seq x y z
N ALA A 1 -34.40 4.99 50.93
CA ALA A 1 -33.85 6.31 50.53
C ALA A 1 -32.53 6.55 51.25
N PRO A 2 -31.56 7.36 50.76
CA PRO A 2 -31.53 8.22 49.56
C PRO A 2 -30.38 7.78 48.60
N LYS A 3 -29.92 8.43 47.52
CA LYS A 3 -30.02 9.81 47.01
C LYS A 3 -29.64 9.81 45.51
N ALA A 4 -30.34 10.61 44.72
CA ALA A 4 -30.12 10.82 43.29
C ALA A 4 -28.84 11.62 42.96
N ARG A 5 -28.28 11.40 41.76
CA ARG A 5 -27.40 12.31 41.00
C ARG A 5 -27.40 11.79 39.54
N GLY A 6 -27.81 12.47 38.48
CA GLY A 6 -28.03 13.90 38.25
C GLY A 6 -27.12 14.34 37.10
N GLY A 7 -27.69 14.57 35.90
CA GLY A 7 -27.16 15.40 34.80
C GLY A 7 -26.02 14.77 34.00
N GLY A 8 -25.89 14.94 32.69
CA GLY A 8 -26.53 15.86 31.76
C GLY A 8 -25.52 16.19 30.65
N GLY A 9 -26.02 16.46 29.45
CA GLY A 9 -25.36 17.35 28.49
C GLY A 9 -24.49 16.70 27.41
N GLY A 10 -24.77 17.08 26.16
CA GLY A 10 -23.72 17.26 25.16
C GLY A 10 -24.03 16.70 23.78
N ASP A 11 -24.93 17.36 23.04
CA ASP A 11 -24.86 17.39 21.58
C ASP A 11 -23.43 17.74 21.14
N MET A 12 -22.89 16.97 20.20
CA MET A 12 -21.79 17.46 19.36
C MET A 12 -21.99 16.93 17.94
N ARG A 13 -22.88 17.59 17.19
CA ARG A 13 -22.84 17.57 15.74
C ARG A 13 -21.57 18.32 15.32
N HIS A 14 -20.64 17.64 14.66
CA HIS A 14 -19.61 18.30 13.88
C HIS A 14 -20.00 18.19 12.41
N ILE A 15 -20.58 19.28 11.91
CA ILE A 15 -20.62 19.60 10.49
C ILE A 15 -19.37 20.42 10.19
N GLY A 16 -18.75 20.14 9.05
CA GLY A 16 -17.65 20.92 8.50
C GLY A 16 -16.34 20.14 8.54
N SER A 17 -15.41 20.31 7.62
CA SER A 17 -15.40 21.24 6.50
C SER A 17 -14.26 20.81 5.57
N VAL A 18 -14.45 21.14 4.31
CA VAL A 18 -13.53 21.34 3.18
C VAL A 18 -12.00 21.30 3.40
N ALA A 19 -11.34 20.93 2.30
CA ALA A 19 -9.96 21.27 1.88
C ALA A 19 -8.84 20.59 2.72
N SER A 20 -7.73 20.11 2.17
CA SER A 20 -6.86 20.67 1.14
C SER A 20 -5.93 19.52 0.68
N GLY A 21 -5.44 19.46 -0.56
CA GLY A 21 -4.36 20.33 -1.00
C GLY A 21 -3.07 20.01 -0.23
N GLY A 22 -2.14 19.33 -0.90
CA GLY A 22 -1.04 18.58 -0.27
C GLY A 22 0.06 19.40 0.40
N ALA A 23 0.87 18.70 1.20
CA ALA A 23 2.34 18.75 1.19
C ALA A 23 2.92 17.88 2.33
N ALA A 24 3.78 16.93 1.94
CA ALA A 24 5.01 16.57 2.64
C ALA A 24 4.94 16.29 4.16
N GLY A 25 4.05 15.38 4.58
CA GLY A 25 4.31 14.62 5.80
C GLY A 25 5.43 13.63 5.53
N ARG A 26 6.60 13.79 6.17
CA ARG A 26 7.62 12.73 6.36
C ARG A 26 7.03 11.63 7.25
N GLY A 27 5.96 11.02 6.77
CA GLY A 27 5.26 9.93 7.42
C GLY A 27 6.06 8.67 7.20
N LEU A 28 6.29 7.94 8.28
CA LEU A 28 6.59 6.53 8.25
C LEU A 28 5.69 5.88 7.18
N GLY A 29 6.26 5.60 5.99
CA GLY A 29 5.48 5.15 4.83
C GLY A 29 4.53 4.04 5.23
N THR A 30 3.32 4.06 4.67
CA THR A 30 2.28 3.09 5.02
C THR A 30 2.83 1.67 4.90
N PRO A 31 2.28 0.68 5.63
CA PRO A 31 2.71 -0.72 5.48
C PRO A 31 2.69 -1.20 4.02
N ARG A 32 1.86 -0.58 3.16
CA ARG A 32 1.87 -0.75 1.70
C ARG A 32 3.16 -0.23 1.07
N ASP A 33 3.56 1.01 1.33
CA ASP A 33 4.78 1.60 0.78
C ASP A 33 6.04 0.79 1.12
N ARG A 34 6.10 0.23 2.34
CA ARG A 34 7.21 -0.65 2.75
C ARG A 34 7.23 -1.97 1.96
N LYS A 35 6.06 -2.53 1.64
CA LYS A 35 5.96 -3.75 0.82
C LYS A 35 6.34 -3.45 -0.63
N ILE A 36 5.90 -2.34 -1.18
CA ILE A 36 6.22 -1.91 -2.54
C ILE A 36 7.72 -1.67 -2.68
N LYS A 37 8.36 -0.93 -1.76
CA LYS A 37 9.83 -0.74 -1.79
C LYS A 37 10.61 -2.06 -1.73
N LYS A 38 10.16 -3.01 -0.91
CA LYS A 38 10.79 -4.34 -0.87
C LYS A 38 10.59 -5.13 -2.15
N ALA A 39 9.42 -5.01 -2.77
CA ALA A 39 9.12 -5.64 -4.05
C ALA A 39 9.99 -5.05 -5.15
N GLU A 40 10.11 -3.72 -5.21
CA GLU A 40 10.97 -3.01 -6.15
C GLU A 40 12.42 -3.49 -6.07
N GLN A 41 13.00 -3.58 -4.86
CA GLN A 41 14.36 -4.11 -4.68
C GLN A 41 14.51 -5.55 -5.17
N LYS A 42 13.52 -6.41 -4.89
CA LYS A 42 13.54 -7.83 -5.28
C LYS A 42 13.35 -8.03 -6.78
N ILE A 43 12.39 -7.32 -7.37
CA ILE A 43 12.08 -7.37 -8.79
C ILE A 43 13.24 -6.78 -9.59
N SER A 44 13.81 -5.65 -9.16
CA SER A 44 15.01 -5.06 -9.77
C SER A 44 16.20 -6.03 -9.75
N LYS A 45 16.43 -6.72 -8.63
CA LYS A 45 17.47 -7.76 -8.55
C LYS A 45 17.22 -8.91 -9.53
N LEU A 46 15.98 -9.40 -9.62
CA LEU A 46 15.63 -10.46 -10.57
C LEU A 46 15.77 -10.00 -12.03
N ALA A 47 15.33 -8.78 -12.33
CA ALA A 47 15.44 -8.20 -13.65
C ALA A 47 16.91 -8.03 -14.06
N SER A 48 17.78 -7.57 -13.16
CA SER A 48 19.22 -7.49 -13.40
C SER A 48 19.86 -8.86 -13.67
N GLN A 49 19.38 -9.93 -13.02
CA GLN A 49 19.85 -11.29 -13.29
C GLN A 49 19.39 -11.83 -14.66
N LEU A 50 18.31 -11.26 -15.20
CA LEU A 50 17.71 -11.66 -16.47
C LEU A 50 18.03 -10.68 -17.61
N ASP A 51 18.89 -9.68 -17.36
CA ASP A 51 19.20 -8.57 -18.28
C ASP A 51 17.94 -7.82 -18.79
N VAL A 52 16.94 -7.70 -17.92
CA VAL A 52 15.66 -7.05 -18.23
C VAL A 52 15.74 -5.57 -17.91
N GLY A 53 15.33 -4.73 -18.87
CA GLY A 53 15.36 -3.27 -18.74
C GLY A 53 14.47 -2.71 -17.61
N THR A 54 14.86 -1.54 -17.09
CA THR A 54 14.16 -0.82 -16.00
C THR A 54 12.70 -0.49 -16.30
N GLY A 55 12.33 -0.35 -17.58
CA GLY A 55 10.93 -0.18 -17.99
C GLY A 55 10.04 -1.33 -17.52
N MET A 56 10.52 -2.57 -17.63
CA MET A 56 9.77 -3.76 -17.22
C MET A 56 9.70 -3.90 -15.71
N VAL A 57 10.73 -3.44 -14.99
CA VAL A 57 10.71 -3.37 -13.53
C VAL A 57 9.61 -2.44 -13.04
N ASN A 58 9.47 -1.26 -13.65
CA ASN A 58 8.42 -0.30 -13.29
C ASN A 58 7.02 -0.88 -13.52
N THR A 59 6.79 -1.52 -14.67
CA THR A 59 5.52 -2.20 -14.98
C THR A 59 5.23 -3.33 -13.98
N ALA A 60 6.23 -4.16 -13.66
CA ALA A 60 6.08 -5.24 -12.69
C ALA A 60 5.76 -4.74 -11.28
N VAL A 61 6.37 -3.63 -10.84
CA VAL A 61 6.08 -2.98 -9.55
C VAL A 61 4.67 -2.40 -9.53
N GLU A 62 4.21 -1.79 -10.63
CA GLU A 62 2.84 -1.28 -10.72
C GLU A 62 1.81 -2.42 -10.63
N ILE A 63 2.02 -3.52 -11.36
CA ILE A 63 1.19 -4.73 -11.29
C ILE A 63 1.17 -5.29 -9.85
N PHE A 64 2.33 -5.35 -9.20
CA PHE A 64 2.42 -5.80 -7.81
C PHE A 64 1.67 -4.88 -6.84
N GLY A 65 1.72 -3.56 -7.05
CA GLY A 65 0.95 -2.59 -6.28
C GLY A 65 -0.54 -2.88 -6.33
N LYS A 66 -1.09 -3.04 -7.55
CA LYS A 66 -2.50 -3.39 -7.79
C LYS A 66 -2.88 -4.73 -7.14
N TYR A 67 -1.98 -5.72 -7.22
CA TYR A 67 -2.19 -7.04 -6.61
C TYR A 67 -2.23 -7.00 -5.07
N ILE A 68 -1.38 -6.18 -4.44
CA ILE A 68 -1.38 -6.00 -2.97
C ILE A 68 -2.69 -5.35 -2.51
N ASP A 69 -3.18 -4.36 -3.26
CA ASP A 69 -4.43 -3.65 -2.97
C ASP A 69 -5.64 -4.60 -3.03
N GLY A 70 -5.62 -5.61 -3.91
CA GLY A 70 -6.65 -6.65 -3.98
C GLY A 70 -6.66 -7.63 -2.80
N GLY A 71 -5.65 -7.62 -1.92
CA GLY A 71 -5.61 -8.47 -0.72
C GLY A 71 -5.36 -9.97 -0.97
N GLU A 72 -5.30 -10.40 -2.23
CA GLU A 72 -5.13 -11.80 -2.66
C GLU A 72 -3.71 -12.37 -2.46
N HIS A 73 -2.80 -11.56 -1.93
CA HIS A 73 -1.42 -11.95 -1.61
C HIS A 73 -1.30 -12.73 -0.30
N LYS A 74 -2.35 -12.77 0.53
CA LYS A 74 -2.35 -13.49 1.81
C LYS A 74 -2.21 -14.99 1.57
N GLY A 75 -1.19 -15.60 2.18
CA GLY A 75 -0.91 -17.04 2.08
C GLY A 75 0.01 -17.45 0.92
N LYS A 76 0.36 -16.53 0.00
CA LYS A 76 1.29 -16.83 -1.11
C LYS A 76 2.72 -16.45 -0.75
N LYS A 77 3.69 -17.22 -1.27
CA LYS A 77 5.12 -16.89 -1.14
C LYS A 77 5.42 -15.65 -2.00
N LEU A 78 5.87 -14.57 -1.37
CA LEU A 78 6.14 -13.29 -2.06
C LEU A 78 7.14 -13.43 -3.22
N ASN A 79 8.17 -14.27 -3.11
CA ASN A 79 9.11 -14.50 -4.21
C ASN A 79 8.43 -15.05 -5.47
N SER A 80 7.42 -15.91 -5.32
CA SER A 80 6.64 -16.44 -6.45
C SER A 80 5.79 -15.35 -7.09
N VAL A 81 5.25 -14.44 -6.27
CA VAL A 81 4.47 -13.30 -6.75
C VAL A 81 5.36 -12.33 -7.53
N TYR A 82 6.56 -12.02 -7.03
CA TYR A 82 7.50 -11.15 -7.74
C TYR A 82 7.89 -11.71 -9.11
N ALA A 83 8.18 -13.01 -9.18
CA ALA A 83 8.49 -13.68 -10.44
C ALA A 83 7.30 -13.64 -11.41
N ALA A 84 6.07 -13.88 -10.92
CA ALA A 84 4.87 -13.78 -11.73
C ALA A 84 4.61 -12.35 -12.25
N CYS A 85 4.78 -11.32 -11.41
CA CYS A 85 4.63 -9.92 -11.83
C CYS A 85 5.66 -9.53 -12.89
N LEU A 86 6.91 -10.00 -12.75
CA LEU A 86 7.94 -9.76 -13.76
C LEU A 86 7.64 -10.50 -15.07
N TYR A 87 7.17 -11.74 -14.99
CA TYR A 87 6.75 -12.51 -16.16
C TYR A 87 5.62 -11.81 -16.92
N ILE A 88 4.57 -11.37 -16.22
CA ILE A 88 3.46 -10.64 -16.84
C ILE A 88 3.97 -9.36 -17.51
N ALA A 89 4.83 -8.59 -16.84
CA ALA A 89 5.40 -7.37 -17.41
C ALA A 89 6.19 -7.60 -18.69
N LEU A 90 6.88 -8.74 -18.83
CA LEU A 90 7.62 -9.11 -20.04
C LEU A 90 6.72 -9.58 -21.20
N CYS A 91 5.47 -9.96 -20.93
CA CYS A 91 4.52 -10.41 -21.94
C CYS A 91 3.60 -9.31 -22.48
N LEU A 92 3.69 -8.09 -21.94
CA LEU A 92 2.93 -6.91 -22.39
C LEU A 92 3.69 -6.18 -23.49
#